data_AF-A0A9J5W5V7-F1
#
_entry.id   AF-A0A9J5W5V7-F1
#
_cell.length_a   1.000
_cell.length_b   1.000
_cell.length_c   1.000
_cell.angle_alpha   90.00
_cell.angle_beta   90.00
_cell.angle_gamma   90.00
#
_symmetry.space_group_name_H-M   'P 1'
#
loop_
_entity.id
_entity.type
_entity.pdbx_description
1 polymer ?
#
loop_
_entity_poly.entity_id
_entity_poly.type
_entity_poly.pdbx_seq_one_letter_code
_entity_poly.pdbx_strand_id
1 'polypeptide(L)'
;MQCVPPIYVTQAQPSVTLTSIVDPYELLEKELKLKEEECDKEMRELREEVRNKKTTETFREYAICWRSEAARVRPPVDENEMKYIFIKAQDNMYYERMLLMTGAKFTDLVKTGEALEEGIKSRRVTNFTAL
;
A
#
# COMPACT_ATOMS: atom_id res chain seq x y z
N MET A 1 9.22 55.80 64.09
CA MET A 1 9.43 55.45 62.67
C MET A 1 8.77 54.10 62.44
N GLN A 2 7.64 54.05 61.73
CA GLN A 2 6.97 52.80 61.37
C GLN A 2 7.31 52.47 59.92
N CYS A 3 7.92 51.30 59.68
CA CYS A 3 8.24 50.81 58.35
C CYS A 3 6.99 50.21 57.72
N VAL A 4 6.49 50.80 56.64
CA VAL A 4 5.46 50.21 55.79
C VAL A 4 6.16 49.30 54.79
N PRO A 5 5.82 48.00 54.68
CA PRO A 5 6.45 47.12 53.70
C PRO A 5 6.03 47.50 52.27
N PRO A 6 6.89 47.29 51.26
CA PRO A 6 6.54 47.58 49.88
C PRO A 6 5.43 46.64 49.41
N ILE A 7 4.36 47.20 48.82
CA ILE A 7 3.37 46.42 48.10
C ILE A 7 4.01 46.00 46.77
N TYR A 8 4.35 44.72 46.66
CA TYR A 8 4.78 44.14 45.41
C TYR A 8 3.57 44.04 44.47
N VAL A 9 3.56 44.87 43.42
CA VAL A 9 2.62 44.71 42.32
C VAL A 9 3.09 43.51 41.51
N THR A 10 2.44 42.36 41.69
CA THR A 10 2.59 41.21 40.80
C THR A 10 2.06 41.60 39.43
N GLN A 11 2.94 41.88 38.46
CA GLN A 11 2.54 41.89 37.06
C GLN A 11 2.09 40.47 36.71
N ALA A 12 0.80 40.30 36.44
CA ALA A 12 0.30 39.10 35.78
C ALA A 12 0.99 39.00 34.42
N GLN A 13 1.86 38.01 34.26
CA GLN A 13 2.38 37.62 32.96
C GLN A 13 1.18 37.28 32.06
N PRO A 14 1.12 37.75 30.80
CA PRO A 14 0.10 37.29 29.88
C PRO A 14 0.22 35.78 29.81
N SER A 15 -0.84 35.07 30.19
CA SER A 15 -0.93 33.64 29.99
C SER A 15 -0.71 33.40 28.50
N VAL A 16 0.46 32.86 28.17
CA VAL A 16 0.69 32.35 26.82
C VAL A 16 -0.38 31.30 26.63
N THR A 17 -1.38 31.61 25.82
CA THR A 17 -2.36 30.61 25.39
C THR A 17 -1.56 29.55 24.69
N LEU A 18 -1.30 28.44 25.39
CA LEU A 18 -0.68 27.26 24.83
C LEU A 18 -1.71 26.76 23.81
N THR A 19 -1.55 27.14 22.54
CA THR A 19 -2.28 26.51 21.46
C THR A 19 -1.94 25.03 21.58
N SER A 20 -2.92 24.23 22.03
CA SER A 20 -2.81 22.78 22.21
C SER A 20 -1.99 22.22 21.07
N ILE A 21 -0.77 21.78 21.38
CA ILE A 21 0.09 21.08 20.45
C ILE A 21 -0.75 19.89 20.01
N VAL A 22 -1.15 19.87 18.73
CA VAL A 22 -1.81 18.70 18.13
C VAL A 22 -0.98 17.50 18.52
N ASP A 23 -1.63 16.48 19.10
CA ASP A 23 -0.93 15.30 19.61
C ASP A 23 -0.01 14.76 18.50
N PRO A 24 1.32 14.70 18.72
CA PRO A 24 2.27 14.26 17.72
C PRO A 24 1.93 12.88 17.14
N TYR A 25 1.25 12.02 17.91
CA TYR A 25 0.78 10.72 17.44
C TYR A 25 -0.44 10.85 16.52
N GLU A 26 -1.37 11.76 16.80
CA GLU A 26 -2.54 11.98 15.94
C GLU A 26 -2.16 12.58 14.57
N LEU A 27 -1.12 13.41 14.53
CA LEU A 27 -0.56 13.91 13.27
C LEU A 27 0.13 12.79 12.48
N LEU A 28 0.91 11.94 13.17
CA LEU A 28 1.57 10.81 12.54
C LEU A 28 0.58 9.77 12.01
N GLU A 29 -0.51 9.53 12.73
CA GLU A 29 -1.61 8.67 12.27
C GLU A 29 -2.31 9.26 11.03
N LYS A 30 -2.54 10.58 11.01
CA LYS A 30 -3.10 11.26 9.83
C LYS A 30 -2.15 11.19 8.63
N GLU A 31 -0.85 11.40 8.83
CA GLU A 31 0.16 11.27 7.76
C GLU A 31 0.30 9.84 7.26
N LEU A 32 0.28 8.86 8.17
CA LEU A 32 0.33 7.44 7.83
C LEU A 32 -0.90 7.04 7.01
N LYS A 33 -2.08 7.50 7.44
CA LYS A 33 -3.33 7.24 6.74
C LYS A 33 -3.41 7.92 5.39
N LEU A 34 -2.92 9.14 5.27
CA LEU A 34 -2.81 9.83 3.98
C LEU A 34 -1.87 9.08 3.03
N LYS A 35 -0.75 8.57 3.54
CA LYS A 35 0.19 7.75 2.77
C LYS A 35 -0.40 6.40 2.36
N GLU A 36 -1.18 5.77 3.23
CA GLU A 36 -1.88 4.52 2.92
C GLU A 36 -2.95 4.75 1.84
N GLU A 37 -3.71 5.84 1.93
CA GLU A 37 -4.72 6.22 0.93
C GLU A 37 -4.08 6.63 -0.42
N GLU A 38 -2.96 7.35 -0.39
CA GLU A 38 -2.20 7.72 -1.59
C GLU A 38 -1.56 6.49 -2.25
N CYS A 39 -1.00 5.58 -1.45
CA CYS A 39 -0.55 4.27 -1.92
C CYS A 39 -1.72 3.49 -2.53
N ASP A 40 -2.86 3.38 -1.85
CA ASP A 40 -4.04 2.69 -2.38
C ASP A 40 -4.56 3.28 -3.70
N LYS A 41 -4.48 4.61 -3.83
CA LYS A 41 -4.85 5.32 -5.05
C LYS A 41 -3.86 5.05 -6.19
N GLU A 42 -2.56 5.25 -5.96
CA GLU A 42 -1.52 4.94 -6.96
C GLU A 42 -1.58 3.47 -7.36
N MET A 43 -1.81 2.56 -6.40
CA MET A 43 -1.95 1.14 -6.65
C MET A 43 -3.22 0.79 -7.45
N ARG A 44 -4.33 1.51 -7.26
CA ARG A 44 -5.53 1.36 -8.10
C ARG A 44 -5.25 1.82 -9.52
N GLU A 45 -4.56 2.95 -9.69
CA GLU A 45 -4.18 3.47 -11.01
C GLU A 45 -3.21 2.52 -11.71
N LEU A 46 -2.23 1.95 -11.00
CA LEU A 46 -1.35 0.90 -11.53
C LEU A 46 -2.10 -0.36 -11.94
N ARG A 47 -3.10 -0.79 -11.15
CA ARG A 47 -3.98 -1.93 -11.54
C ARG A 47 -4.65 -1.67 -12.87
N GLU A 48 -5.23 -0.49 -13.05
CA GLU A 48 -5.93 -0.13 -14.28
C GLU A 48 -4.98 0.07 -15.46
N GLU A 49 -3.82 0.70 -15.26
CA GLU A 49 -2.82 0.88 -16.29
C GLU A 49 -2.28 -0.47 -16.80
N VAL A 50 -1.95 -1.40 -15.90
CA VAL A 50 -1.48 -2.74 -16.29
C VAL A 50 -2.63 -3.58 -16.85
N ARG A 51 -3.86 -3.49 -16.31
CA ARG A 51 -5.04 -4.19 -16.83
C ARG A 51 -5.34 -3.78 -18.28
N ASN A 52 -5.23 -2.50 -18.61
CA ASN A 52 -5.48 -2.00 -19.96
C ASN A 52 -4.43 -2.46 -20.98
N LYS A 53 -3.24 -2.88 -20.52
CA LYS A 53 -2.17 -3.45 -21.36
C LYS A 53 -2.35 -4.97 -21.64
N LYS A 54 -3.26 -5.67 -20.94
CA LYS A 54 -3.46 -7.15 -20.97
C LYS A 54 -4.02 -7.78 -22.27
N THR A 55 -3.99 -7.12 -23.42
CA THR A 55 -4.72 -7.67 -24.59
C THR A 55 -3.98 -8.81 -25.32
N THR A 56 -2.67 -9.00 -25.11
CA THR A 56 -1.87 -10.06 -25.76
C THR A 56 -0.68 -10.62 -24.96
N GLU A 57 -0.45 -10.17 -23.73
CA GLU A 57 0.76 -10.52 -22.96
C GLU A 57 0.64 -11.87 -22.24
N THR A 58 1.75 -12.61 -22.18
CA THR A 58 1.90 -13.81 -21.32
C THR A 58 1.92 -13.42 -19.84
N PHE A 59 1.59 -14.37 -18.96
CA PHE A 59 1.64 -14.15 -17.50
C PHE A 59 2.99 -13.55 -17.04
N ARG A 60 4.10 -14.02 -17.64
CA ARG A 60 5.45 -13.55 -17.32
C ARG A 60 5.66 -12.08 -17.71
N GLU A 61 5.20 -11.67 -18.88
CA GLU A 61 5.29 -10.28 -19.34
C GLU A 61 4.49 -9.35 -18.43
N TYR A 62 3.27 -9.77 -18.08
CA TYR A 62 2.45 -9.07 -17.10
C TYR A 62 3.17 -8.90 -15.75
N ALA A 63 3.80 -9.96 -15.23
CA ALA A 63 4.53 -9.90 -13.96
C ALA A 63 5.76 -8.98 -14.00
N ILE A 64 6.45 -8.91 -15.14
CA ILE A 64 7.57 -7.98 -15.34
C ILE A 64 7.07 -6.53 -15.36
N CYS A 65 6.00 -6.26 -16.12
CA CYS A 65 5.35 -4.95 -16.18
C CYS A 65 4.92 -4.50 -14.78
N TRP A 66 4.25 -5.40 -14.04
CA TRP A 66 3.83 -5.14 -12.67
C TRP A 66 4.98 -4.73 -11.75
N ARG A 67 6.08 -5.48 -11.78
CA ARG A 67 7.25 -5.19 -10.95
C ARG A 67 7.91 -3.87 -11.34
N SER A 68 7.94 -3.55 -12.63
CA SER A 68 8.47 -2.27 -13.12
C SER A 68 7.63 -1.09 -12.64
N GLU A 69 6.31 -1.22 -12.67
CA GLU A 69 5.40 -0.17 -12.21
C GLU A 69 5.42 0.01 -10.68
N ALA A 70 5.43 -1.08 -9.92
CA ALA A 70 5.56 -1.02 -8.46
C ALA A 70 6.86 -0.34 -8.00
N ALA A 71 7.94 -0.44 -8.78
CA ALA A 71 9.20 0.25 -8.49
C ALA A 71 9.14 1.78 -8.71
N ARG A 72 8.10 2.29 -9.40
CA ARG A 72 7.91 3.73 -9.65
C ARG A 72 7.14 4.44 -8.53
N VAL A 73 6.39 3.69 -7.72
CA VAL A 73 5.59 4.19 -6.58
C VAL A 73 6.48 4.83 -5.52
N ARG A 74 6.01 5.93 -4.91
CA ARG A 74 6.72 6.64 -3.83
C ARG A 74 5.81 6.81 -2.61
N PRO A 75 6.23 6.35 -1.41
CA PRO A 75 7.51 5.69 -1.10
C PRO A 75 7.64 4.29 -1.73
N PRO A 76 8.87 3.74 -1.85
CA PRO A 76 9.05 2.39 -2.40
C PRO A 76 8.26 1.37 -1.60
N VAL A 77 7.42 0.60 -2.30
CA VAL A 77 6.64 -0.50 -1.72
C VAL A 77 7.59 -1.64 -1.36
N ASP A 78 7.43 -2.23 -0.17
CA ASP A 78 8.24 -3.38 0.23
C ASP A 78 7.86 -4.65 -0.55
N GLU A 79 8.74 -5.66 -0.57
CA GLU A 79 8.50 -6.86 -1.38
C GLU A 79 7.26 -7.67 -0.93
N ASN A 80 6.93 -7.67 0.36
CA ASN A 80 5.77 -8.40 0.87
C ASN A 80 4.47 -7.71 0.50
N GLU A 81 4.43 -6.39 0.64
CA GLU A 81 3.29 -5.58 0.21
C GLU A 81 3.10 -5.65 -1.30
N MET A 82 4.19 -5.53 -2.08
CA MET A 82 4.16 -5.70 -3.54
C MET A 82 3.61 -7.07 -3.95
N LYS A 83 4.06 -8.17 -3.31
CA LYS A 83 3.54 -9.53 -3.57
C LYS A 83 2.07 -9.65 -3.22
N TYR A 84 1.67 -9.14 -2.06
CA TYR A 84 0.27 -9.21 -1.62
C TYR A 84 -0.65 -8.50 -2.59
N ILE A 85 -0.25 -7.31 -3.04
CA ILE A 85 -0.99 -6.53 -4.02
C ILE A 85 -1.02 -7.21 -5.40
N PHE A 86 0.10 -7.79 -5.83
CA PHE A 86 0.17 -8.61 -7.05
C PHE A 86 -0.85 -9.76 -6.99
N ILE A 87 -0.90 -10.50 -5.89
CA ILE A 87 -1.84 -11.62 -5.68
C ILE A 87 -3.29 -11.12 -5.78
N LYS A 88 -3.63 -10.02 -5.08
CA LYS A 88 -4.97 -9.43 -5.15
C LYS A 88 -5.38 -8.93 -6.54
N ALA A 89 -4.42 -8.60 -7.40
CA ALA A 89 -4.68 -8.12 -8.75
C ALA A 89 -5.02 -9.25 -9.75
N GLN A 90 -4.87 -10.51 -9.35
CA GLN A 90 -5.13 -11.66 -10.21
C GLN A 90 -6.62 -12.01 -10.27
N ASP A 91 -7.01 -12.72 -11.33
CA ASP A 91 -8.34 -13.31 -11.43
C ASP A 91 -8.55 -14.37 -10.34
N ASN A 92 -9.82 -14.64 -9.97
CA ASN A 92 -10.16 -15.40 -8.77
C ASN A 92 -9.41 -16.74 -8.64
N MET A 93 -9.30 -17.50 -9.74
CA MET A 93 -8.58 -18.76 -9.78
C MET A 93 -7.06 -18.62 -9.47
N TYR A 94 -6.43 -17.57 -9.98
CA TYR A 94 -5.02 -17.30 -9.69
C TYR A 94 -4.86 -16.76 -8.27
N TYR A 95 -5.77 -15.89 -7.82
CA TYR A 95 -5.81 -15.37 -6.46
C TYR A 95 -5.85 -16.49 -5.42
N GLU A 96 -6.83 -17.40 -5.52
CA GLU A 96 -6.98 -18.52 -4.57
C GLU A 96 -5.73 -19.40 -4.50
N ARG A 97 -5.09 -19.67 -5.64
CA ARG A 97 -3.87 -20.49 -5.70
C ARG A 97 -2.66 -19.77 -5.14
N MET A 98 -2.51 -18.48 -5.43
CA MET A 98 -1.35 -17.69 -5.03
C MET A 98 -1.45 -17.13 -3.62
N LEU A 99 -2.66 -16.96 -3.07
CA LEU A 99 -2.87 -16.52 -1.69
C LEU A 99 -2.25 -17.50 -0.68
N LEU A 100 -2.24 -18.80 -1.02
CA LEU A 100 -1.58 -19.84 -0.22
C LEU A 100 -0.04 -19.75 -0.28
N MET A 101 0.51 -18.90 -1.14
CA MET A 101 1.95 -18.73 -1.39
C MET A 101 2.48 -17.36 -0.93
N THR A 102 1.81 -16.67 0.00
CA THR A 102 2.21 -15.33 0.47
C THR A 102 3.65 -15.27 1.03
N GLY A 103 4.12 -16.36 1.63
CA GLY A 103 5.51 -16.50 2.11
C GLY A 103 6.56 -16.80 1.03
N ALA A 104 6.15 -17.09 -0.21
CA ALA A 104 7.06 -17.44 -1.30
C ALA A 104 7.76 -16.19 -1.89
N LYS A 105 8.81 -16.41 -2.68
CA LYS A 105 9.45 -15.32 -3.43
C LYS A 105 8.58 -14.89 -4.59
N PHE A 106 8.73 -13.65 -5.05
CA PHE A 106 8.00 -13.18 -6.23
C PHE A 106 8.24 -14.07 -7.46
N THR A 107 9.46 -14.60 -7.63
CA THR A 107 9.79 -15.55 -8.70
C THR A 107 8.97 -16.84 -8.67
N ASP A 108 8.59 -17.30 -7.48
CA ASP A 108 7.80 -18.53 -7.32
C ASP A 108 6.34 -18.27 -7.67
N LEU A 109 5.82 -17.09 -7.33
CA LEU A 109 4.50 -16.64 -7.78
C LEU A 109 4.42 -16.57 -9.31
N VAL A 110 5.46 -16.05 -9.97
CA VAL A 110 5.53 -15.98 -11.45
C VAL A 110 5.46 -17.37 -12.06
N LYS A 111 6.29 -18.32 -11.58
CA LYS A 111 6.29 -19.71 -12.07
C LYS A 111 4.93 -20.39 -11.88
N THR A 112 4.28 -20.20 -10.73
CA THR A 112 2.93 -20.74 -10.49
C THR A 112 1.93 -20.13 -11.47
N GLY A 113 2.00 -18.83 -11.74
CA GLY A 113 1.14 -18.18 -12.71
C GLY A 113 1.33 -18.68 -14.13
N GLU A 114 2.58 -18.88 -14.57
CA GLU A 114 2.89 -19.51 -15.86
C GLU A 114 2.31 -20.93 -15.96
N ALA A 115 2.47 -21.74 -14.90
CA ALA A 115 1.92 -23.10 -14.87
C ALA A 115 0.38 -23.13 -14.89
N LEU A 116 -0.27 -22.17 -14.23
CA LEU A 116 -1.73 -22.01 -14.27
C LEU A 116 -2.18 -21.60 -15.68
N GLU A 117 -1.50 -20.63 -16.29
CA GLU A 117 -1.79 -20.19 -17.66
C GLU A 117 -1.70 -21.37 -18.65
N GLU A 118 -0.65 -22.18 -18.56
CA GLU A 118 -0.48 -23.39 -19.36
C GLU A 118 -1.57 -24.44 -19.05
N GLY A 119 -1.90 -24.65 -17.78
CA GLY A 119 -2.96 -25.55 -17.33
C GLY A 119 -4.33 -25.18 -17.90
N ILE A 120 -4.65 -23.89 -17.97
CA ILE A 120 -5.88 -23.36 -18.56
C ILE A 120 -5.87 -23.53 -20.08
N LYS A 121 -4.77 -23.13 -20.75
CA LYS A 121 -4.60 -23.30 -22.21
C LYS A 121 -4.73 -24.76 -22.64
N SER A 122 -4.21 -25.69 -21.82
CA SER A 122 -4.28 -27.14 -22.04
C SER A 122 -5.58 -27.80 -21.53
N ARG A 123 -6.55 -27.03 -21.02
CA ARG A 123 -7.82 -27.51 -20.42
C ARG A 123 -7.65 -28.49 -19.25
N ARG A 124 -6.47 -28.55 -18.64
CA ARG A 124 -6.21 -29.33 -17.42
C ARG A 124 -6.72 -28.63 -16.16
N VAL A 125 -6.89 -27.31 -16.23
CA VAL A 125 -7.43 -26.46 -15.16
C VAL A 125 -8.64 -25.72 -15.72
N THR A 126 -9.78 -25.82 -15.02
CA THR A 126 -11.00 -25.10 -15.37
C THR A 126 -10.96 -23.68 -14.84
N ASN A 127 -11.01 -22.70 -15.75
CA ASN A 127 -11.15 -21.29 -15.37
C ASN A 127 -12.63 -20.98 -15.08
N PHE A 128 -12.98 -20.80 -13.81
CA PHE A 128 -14.34 -20.44 -13.39
C PHE A 128 -14.67 -18.95 -13.55
N THR A 129 -13.70 -18.13 -13.99
CA THR A 129 -13.86 -16.67 -14.14
C THR A 129 -14.68 -16.27 -15.39
N ALA A 130 -15.31 -17.23 -16.07
CA ALA A 130 -16.11 -17.03 -17.29
C ALA A 130 -17.62 -17.33 -17.09
N LEU A 131 -18.13 -17.20 -15.86
CA LEU A 131 -19.57 -17.23 -15.56
C LEU A 131 -20.12 -15.83 -15.34
#